data_AF-A0A7H0MEW5-F1
#
_entry.id   AF-A0A7H0MEW5-F1
#
_cell.length_a   1.000
_cell.length_b   1.000
_cell.length_c   1.000
_cell.angle_alpha   90.00
_cell.angle_beta   90.00
_cell.angle_gamma   90.00
#
_symmetry.space_group_name_H-M   'P 1'
#
loop_
_entity.id
_entity.type
_entity.pdbx_description
1 polymer ?
#
loop_
_entity_poly.entity_id
_entity_poly.type
_entity_poly.pdbx_seq_one_letter_code
_entity_poly.pdbx_strand_id
1 'polypeptide(L)'
;MSVIAKWVIRLIAFPALSYLIAISGALRPMVNSIYIPFTDFITGLELGEMRDYSDRLDNNLIMFYFLFSAIAAVLLMAIVEWSIR
;
A
#
# COMPACT_ATOMS: atom_id res chain seq x y z
N MET A 1 -17.04 15.48 -19.07
CA MET A 1 -16.31 15.93 -17.86
C MET A 1 -14.98 16.56 -18.29
N SER A 2 -14.63 17.74 -17.77
CA SER A 2 -13.36 18.39 -18.12
C SER A 2 -12.16 17.56 -17.62
N VAL A 3 -11.02 17.70 -18.30
CA VAL A 3 -9.78 17.01 -17.91
C VAL A 3 -9.37 17.38 -16.48
N ILE A 4 -9.54 18.65 -16.10
CA ILE A 4 -9.23 19.16 -14.76
C ILE A 4 -10.11 18.48 -13.70
N ALA A 5 -11.42 18.36 -13.94
CA ALA A 5 -12.34 17.71 -13.00
C ALA A 5 -11.98 16.23 -12.78
N LYS A 6 -11.54 15.51 -13.83
CA LYS A 6 -11.05 14.13 -13.70
C LYS A 6 -9.85 14.02 -12.77
N TRP A 7 -8.86 14.91 -12.92
CA TRP A 7 -7.66 14.89 -12.08
C TRP A 7 -7.96 15.26 -10.62
N VAL A 8 -8.85 16.22 -10.37
CA VAL A 8 -9.27 16.59 -9.02
C VAL A 8 -9.97 15.41 -8.32
N ILE A 9 -10.86 14.71 -9.02
CA ILE A 9 -11.53 13.53 -8.46
C ILE A 9 -10.52 12.43 -8.13
N ARG A 10 -9.56 12.15 -9.02
CA ARG A 10 -8.49 11.16 -8.76
C ARG A 10 -7.66 11.52 -7.53
N LEU A 11 -7.32 12.79 -7.37
CA LEU A 11 -6.51 13.28 -6.26
C LEU A 11 -7.20 13.12 -4.89
N ILE A 12 -8.53 13.15 -4.86
CA ILE A 12 -9.32 12.93 -3.63
C ILE A 12 -9.65 11.44 -3.45
N ALA A 13 -10.06 10.76 -4.52
CA ALA A 13 -10.48 9.36 -4.47
C ALA A 13 -9.33 8.41 -4.15
N PHE A 14 -8.13 8.66 -4.70
CA PHE A 14 -6.96 7.84 -4.44
C PHE A 14 -6.58 7.72 -2.96
N PRO A 15 -6.34 8.81 -2.20
CA PRO A 15 -5.99 8.71 -0.79
C PRO A 15 -7.16 8.16 0.04
N ALA A 16 -8.40 8.54 -0.28
CA ALA A 16 -9.58 8.02 0.41
C ALA A 16 -9.71 6.49 0.26
N LEU A 17 -9.59 5.97 -0.96
CA LEU A 17 -9.64 4.53 -1.23
C LEU A 17 -8.47 3.80 -0.60
N SER A 18 -7.25 4.34 -0.73
CA SER A 18 -6.06 3.75 -0.12
C SER A 18 -6.22 3.61 1.40
N TYR A 19 -6.75 4.65 2.05
CA TYR A 19 -7.03 4.63 3.49
C TYR A 19 -8.12 3.62 3.86
N LEU A 20 -9.22 3.57 3.10
CA LEU A 20 -10.31 2.60 3.33
C LEU A 20 -9.83 1.15 3.19
N ILE A 21 -9.02 0.86 2.17
CA ILE A 21 -8.43 -0.47 1.96
C ILE A 21 -7.49 -0.81 3.11
N ALA A 22 -6.66 0.14 3.55
CA ALA A 22 -5.80 -0.08 4.70
C ALA A 22 -6.63 -0.45 5.94
N ILE A 23 -7.56 0.40 6.39
CA ILE A 23 -8.34 0.11 7.62
C ILE A 23 -9.19 -1.17 7.52
N SER A 24 -9.54 -1.62 6.31
CA SER A 24 -10.37 -2.81 6.11
C SER A 24 -9.74 -4.12 6.56
N GLY A 25 -8.41 -4.19 6.70
CA GLY A 25 -7.73 -5.47 7.00
C GLY A 25 -7.57 -6.40 5.79
N ALA A 26 -8.14 -6.08 4.63
CA ALA A 26 -8.30 -7.02 3.51
C ALA A 26 -6.97 -7.57 2.98
N LEU A 27 -5.90 -6.76 3.03
CA LEU A 27 -4.57 -7.13 2.52
C LEU A 27 -3.67 -7.76 3.58
N ARG A 28 -4.16 -7.93 4.82
CA ARG A 28 -3.36 -8.45 5.94
C ARG A 28 -2.76 -9.83 5.66
N PRO A 29 -3.46 -10.82 5.06
CA PRO A 29 -2.85 -12.11 4.74
C PRO A 29 -1.66 -11.99 3.77
N MET A 30 -1.79 -11.13 2.76
CA MET A 30 -0.74 -10.90 1.76
C MET A 30 0.45 -10.14 2.33
N VAL A 31 0.20 -9.12 3.16
CA VAL A 31 1.26 -8.38 3.82
C VAL A 31 2.01 -9.31 4.78
N ASN A 32 1.27 -10.13 5.53
CA ASN A 32 1.85 -11.06 6.49
C ASN A 32 2.76 -12.12 5.86
N SER A 33 2.52 -12.51 4.61
CA SER A 33 3.40 -13.45 3.89
C SER A 33 4.67 -12.82 3.33
N ILE A 34 4.77 -11.47 3.31
CA ILE A 34 5.87 -10.75 2.66
C ILE A 34 6.76 -10.03 3.67
N TYR A 35 6.18 -9.37 4.68
CA TYR A 35 6.95 -8.47 5.55
C TYR A 35 8.03 -9.20 6.38
N ILE A 36 7.77 -10.42 6.86
CA ILE A 36 8.75 -11.24 7.59
C ILE A 36 9.94 -11.60 6.69
N PRO A 37 9.75 -12.33 5.56
CA PRO A 37 10.89 -12.72 4.72
C PRO A 37 11.63 -11.52 4.14
N PHE A 38 10.95 -10.40 3.90
CA PHE A 38 11.60 -9.16 3.51
C PHE A 38 12.46 -8.57 4.62
N THR A 39 11.97 -8.55 5.85
CA THR A 39 12.73 -8.06 7.01
C THR A 39 13.94 -8.94 7.27
N ASP A 40 13.80 -10.26 7.17
CA ASP A 40 14.91 -11.22 7.25
C ASP A 40 15.95 -10.97 6.16
N PHE A 41 15.51 -10.78 4.91
CA PHE A 41 16.39 -10.51 3.77
C PHE A 41 17.21 -9.23 3.95
N ILE A 42 16.57 -8.11 4.30
CA ILE A 42 17.28 -6.84 4.55
C ILE A 42 18.22 -6.96 5.75
N THR A 43 17.81 -7.68 6.79
CA THR A 43 18.65 -7.91 7.97
C THR A 43 19.90 -8.72 7.61
N GLY A 44 19.76 -9.77 6.80
CA GLY A 44 20.87 -10.59 6.34
C GLY A 44 21.84 -9.84 5.41
N LEU A 45 21.38 -8.78 4.76
CA LEU A 45 22.23 -7.89 3.95
C LEU A 45 22.84 -6.73 4.74
N GLU A 46 22.59 -6.65 6.05
CA GLU A 46 22.99 -5.52 6.90
C GLU A 46 22.45 -4.15 6.41
N LEU A 47 21.36 -4.15 5.64
CA LEU A 47 20.78 -2.95 4.99
C LEU A 47 19.68 -2.25 5.82
N GLY A 48 19.63 -2.47 7.13
CA GLY A 48 18.61 -1.89 8.01
C GLY A 48 19.10 -0.64 8.76
N GLU A 49 18.40 0.49 8.60
CA GLU A 49 18.68 1.71 9.39
C GLU A 49 18.33 1.55 10.88
N MET A 50 17.31 0.74 11.19
CA MET A 50 16.88 0.49 12.57
C MET A 50 17.70 -0.66 13.18
N ARG A 51 18.23 -0.42 14.38
CA ARG A 51 19.08 -1.38 15.12
C ARG A 51 18.33 -2.62 15.58
N ASP A 52 17.07 -2.48 16.00
CA ASP A 52 16.28 -3.61 16.48
C ASP A 52 15.56 -4.31 15.31
N TYR A 53 15.55 -5.64 15.34
CA TYR A 53 14.78 -6.44 14.41
C TYR A 53 13.27 -6.23 14.61
N SER A 54 12.80 -6.11 15.85
CA SER A 54 11.38 -5.93 16.15
C SER A 54 10.85 -4.63 15.54
N ASP A 55 11.59 -3.53 15.68
CA ASP A 55 11.20 -2.23 15.14
C ASP A 55 11.17 -2.25 13.61
N ARG A 56 12.14 -2.92 12.96
CA ARG A 56 12.13 -3.10 11.50
C ARG A 56 10.93 -3.89 11.04
N LEU A 57 10.59 -4.94 11.78
CA LEU A 57 9.50 -5.83 11.44
C LEU A 57 8.16 -5.08 11.48
N ASP A 58 7.91 -4.30 12.54
CA ASP A 58 6.69 -3.49 12.67
C ASP A 58 6.63 -2.37 11.63
N ASN A 59 7.75 -1.70 11.37
CA ASN A 59 7.81 -0.66 10.36
C ASN A 59 7.58 -1.22 8.95
N ASN A 60 8.19 -2.36 8.61
CA ASN A 60 7.98 -3.03 7.34
C ASN A 60 6.53 -3.50 7.18
N LEU A 61 5.92 -4.01 8.25
CA LEU A 61 4.49 -4.34 8.25
C LEU A 61 3.66 -3.14 7.85
N ILE A 62 3.82 -2.00 8.54
CA ILE A 62 3.05 -0.78 8.25
C ILE A 62 3.33 -0.29 6.82
N MET A 63 4.60 -0.22 6.42
CA MET A 63 5.02 0.24 5.11
C MET A 63 4.40 -0.59 3.99
N PHE A 64 4.53 -1.92 4.03
CA PHE A 64 3.94 -2.80 3.02
C PHE A 64 2.44 -2.69 3.00
N TYR A 65 1.82 -2.55 4.16
CA TYR A 65 0.38 -2.46 4.27
C TYR A 65 -0.17 -1.21 3.58
N PHE A 66 0.45 -0.05 3.79
CA PHE A 66 0.10 1.17 3.05
C PHE A 66 0.46 1.10 1.57
N LEU A 67 1.61 0.53 1.22
CA LEU A 67 2.05 0.37 -0.16
C LEU A 67 1.05 -0.47 -0.97
N PHE A 68 0.70 -1.65 -0.49
CA PHE A 68 -0.24 -2.53 -1.19
C PHE A 68 -1.66 -1.95 -1.22
N SER A 69 -2.07 -1.23 -0.17
CA SER A 69 -3.36 -0.53 -0.16
C SER A 69 -3.40 0.57 -1.22
N ALA A 70 -2.32 1.31 -1.40
CA ALA A 70 -2.19 2.30 -2.47
C ALA A 70 -2.21 1.66 -3.86
N ILE A 71 -1.48 0.56 -4.07
CA ILE A 71 -1.50 -0.19 -5.33
C ILE A 71 -2.92 -0.68 -5.65
N ALA A 72 -3.60 -1.29 -4.68
CA ALA A 72 -4.97 -1.75 -4.82
C ALA A 72 -5.94 -0.61 -5.16
N ALA A 73 -5.78 0.56 -4.51
CA ALA A 73 -6.58 1.75 -4.83
C ALA A 73 -6.37 2.23 -6.27
N VAL A 74 -5.13 2.28 -6.76
CA VAL A 74 -4.84 2.64 -8.15
C VAL A 74 -5.50 1.66 -9.12
N LEU A 75 -5.39 0.35 -8.86
CA LEU A 75 -6.00 -0.68 -9.70
C LEU A 75 -7.53 -0.57 -9.72
N LEU A 76 -8.15 -0.35 -8.56
CA LEU A 76 -9.60 -0.15 -8.45
C LEU A 76 -10.06 1.08 -9.22
N MET A 77 -9.36 2.21 -9.08
CA MET A 77 -9.69 3.40 -9.86
C MET A 77 -9.55 3.15 -11.36
N ALA A 78 -8.50 2.44 -11.79
CA ALA A 78 -8.30 2.11 -13.20
C ALA A 78 -9.42 1.20 -13.74
N ILE A 79 -9.85 0.20 -12.97
CA ILE A 79 -10.96 -0.70 -13.33
C ILE A 79 -12.27 0.09 -13.45
N VAL A 80 -12.58 0.96 -12.48
CA VAL A 80 -13.79 1.79 -12.48
C VAL A 80 -13.79 2.76 -13.67
N GLU A 81 -12.65 3.38 -13.97
CA GLU A 81 -12.53 4.27 -15.13
C GLU A 81 -12.67 3.52 -16.45
N TRP A 82 -12.22 2.27 -16.51
CA TRP A 82 -12.36 1.43 -17.68
C TRP A 82 -13.79 0.93 -17.86
N SER A 83 -14.51 0.61 -16.78
CA SER A 83 -15.91 0.14 -16.86
C SER A 83 -16.93 1.23 -17.21
N ILE A 84 -16.58 2.50 -16.99
CA ILE A 84 -17.42 3.67 -17.32
C ILE A 84 -17.13 4.21 -18.75
N ARG A 85 -16.13 3.65 -19.44
CA ARG A 85 -15.85 3.94 -20.85
C ARG A 85 -16.77 3.17 -21.78
#